data_AF-A0A7S0WFM1-F1
#
_entry.id   AF-A0A7S0WFM1-F1
#
_cell.length_a   1.000
_cell.length_b   1.000
_cell.length_c   1.000
_cell.angle_alpha   90.00
_cell.angle_beta   90.00
_cell.angle_gamma   90.00
#
_symmetry.space_group_name_H-M   'P 1'
#
loop_
_entity.id
_entity.type
_entity.pdbx_description
1 polymer ?
#
loop_
_entity_poly.entity_id
_entity_poly.type
_entity_poly.pdbx_seq_one_letter_code
_entity_poly.pdbx_strand_id
1 'polypeptide(L)'
;RLVGMGQQWKMTSDREFNDGDDEQSAITDELAEKLAIDKENEMHNSTKVLFSTPATLVTLTRTIVGKLDISRDAVVFVVDRSQESAKDHRKRFWRWSVEDIVEVHHMRYRLQHKAFEIHCSDHTSTFFAFSTKKIARFAAARVTAMANAVLMNRRAKAEAAERSKELWKRRELGTFDYLMALNTYAGRTLHDLSQYPVFPWVLKDYTSDTIDLNDPTVYRDLSRP
;
A
#
# COMPACT_ATOMS: atom_id res chain seq x y z
N ARG A 1 2.27 18.38 -10.76
CA ARG A 1 2.28 16.91 -10.98
C ARG A 1 1.71 16.26 -9.73
N LEU A 2 0.74 15.35 -9.88
CA LEU A 2 0.20 14.56 -8.78
C LEU A 2 1.22 13.48 -8.43
N VAL A 3 2.24 13.87 -7.68
CA VAL A 3 3.27 12.96 -7.18
C VAL A 3 2.58 11.99 -6.21
N GLY A 4 2.62 10.68 -6.49
CA GLY A 4 2.07 9.65 -5.58
C GLY A 4 0.78 8.96 -6.01
N MET A 5 0.19 9.30 -7.17
CA MET A 5 -1.06 8.66 -7.62
C MET A 5 -0.88 7.41 -8.48
N GLY A 6 0.29 7.22 -9.08
CA GLY A 6 0.55 6.10 -9.98
C GLY A 6 1.26 4.98 -9.27
N GLN A 7 0.55 4.19 -8.45
CA GLN A 7 1.19 3.06 -7.78
C GLN A 7 1.87 2.12 -8.76
N GLN A 8 3.17 1.88 -8.56
CA GLN A 8 3.94 1.01 -9.43
C GLN A 8 3.69 -0.45 -9.06
N TRP A 9 3.20 -1.23 -10.02
CA TRP A 9 3.02 -2.67 -9.90
C TRP A 9 4.38 -3.35 -9.80
N LYS A 10 4.84 -3.70 -8.59
CA LYS A 10 5.75 -4.83 -8.43
C LYS A 10 4.88 -6.07 -8.28
N MET A 11 4.47 -6.65 -9.41
CA MET A 11 4.21 -8.09 -9.42
C MET A 11 5.52 -8.75 -9.00
N THR A 12 5.58 -9.30 -7.80
CA THR A 12 6.61 -10.29 -7.50
C THR A 12 6.28 -11.49 -8.37
N SER A 13 6.97 -11.63 -9.50
CA SER A 13 6.90 -12.80 -10.35
C SER A 13 7.42 -13.99 -9.53
N ASP A 14 6.51 -14.82 -9.02
CA ASP A 14 6.87 -16.15 -8.57
C ASP A 14 7.02 -17.05 -9.80
N ARG A 15 8.19 -17.68 -9.88
CA ARG A 15 8.59 -18.85 -10.68
C ARG A 15 9.16 -18.62 -12.08
N GLU A 16 10.45 -18.92 -12.19
CA GLU A 16 10.93 -19.88 -13.18
C GLU A 16 11.38 -21.14 -12.42
N PHE A 17 10.82 -22.28 -12.79
CA PHE A 17 11.28 -23.61 -12.39
C PHE A 17 12.54 -23.92 -13.21
N ASN A 18 13.62 -24.35 -12.55
CA ASN A 18 14.74 -25.00 -13.23
C ASN A 18 15.07 -26.27 -12.44
N ASP A 19 14.93 -27.42 -13.11
CA ASP A 19 15.37 -28.73 -12.60
C ASP A 19 16.90 -28.81 -12.67
N GLY A 20 17.53 -29.26 -11.59
CA GLY A 20 18.94 -29.71 -11.63
C GLY A 20 19.75 -29.39 -10.37
N ASP A 21 20.17 -30.47 -9.70
CA ASP A 21 21.32 -30.61 -8.78
C ASP A 21 21.08 -30.33 -7.27
N ASP A 22 20.39 -31.30 -6.65
CA ASP A 22 20.18 -31.45 -5.21
C ASP A 22 21.44 -32.00 -4.51
N GLU A 23 22.17 -31.12 -3.79
CA GLU A 23 22.81 -31.36 -2.47
C GLU A 23 23.81 -30.26 -2.10
N GLN A 24 24.35 -29.50 -3.07
CA GLN A 24 25.22 -28.33 -2.81
C GLN A 24 24.46 -27.00 -2.69
N SER A 25 23.26 -26.91 -3.28
CA SER A 25 22.41 -25.69 -3.27
C SER A 25 21.82 -25.36 -1.89
N ALA A 26 21.51 -26.39 -1.08
CA ALA A 26 20.90 -26.20 0.24
C ALA A 26 21.85 -25.53 1.25
N ILE A 27 23.15 -25.81 1.18
CA ILE A 27 24.16 -25.24 2.09
C ILE A 27 24.44 -23.77 1.73
N THR A 28 24.42 -23.43 0.43
CA THR A 28 24.56 -22.04 -0.04
C THR A 28 23.31 -21.21 0.28
N ASP A 29 22.12 -21.80 0.21
CA ASP A 29 20.87 -21.14 0.54
C ASP A 29 20.73 -20.90 2.06
N GLU A 30 21.10 -21.86 2.91
CA GLU A 30 21.11 -21.66 4.36
C GLU A 30 22.12 -20.58 4.81
N LEU A 31 23.30 -20.53 4.17
CA LEU A 31 24.31 -19.50 4.48
C LEU A 31 23.87 -18.12 3.96
N ALA A 32 23.25 -18.05 2.79
CA ALA A 32 22.65 -16.83 2.26
C ALA A 32 21.48 -16.35 3.12
N GLU A 33 20.65 -17.26 3.63
CA GLU A 33 19.55 -16.94 4.54
C GLU A 33 20.08 -16.43 5.89
N LYS A 34 21.14 -17.05 6.44
CA LYS A 34 21.81 -16.56 7.66
C LYS A 34 22.45 -15.18 7.46
N LEU A 35 23.17 -14.95 6.36
CA LEU A 35 23.77 -13.66 6.04
C LEU A 35 22.74 -12.57 5.77
N ALA A 36 21.60 -12.93 5.16
CA ALA A 36 20.45 -12.06 5.04
C ALA A 36 19.92 -11.73 6.45
N ILE A 37 19.61 -12.73 7.27
CA ILE A 37 19.14 -12.54 8.65
C ILE A 37 20.08 -11.66 9.47
N ASP A 38 21.40 -11.82 9.34
CA ASP A 38 22.39 -11.02 10.07
C ASP A 38 22.45 -9.57 9.58
N LYS A 39 22.46 -9.34 8.26
CA LYS A 39 22.31 -7.98 7.69
C LYS A 39 20.98 -7.34 8.06
N GLU A 40 19.90 -8.13 8.08
CA GLU A 40 18.56 -7.70 8.47
C GLU A 40 18.51 -7.31 9.96
N ASN A 41 19.19 -8.07 10.83
CA ASN A 41 19.34 -7.76 12.25
C ASN A 41 20.21 -6.52 12.48
N GLU A 42 21.32 -6.35 11.75
CA GLU A 42 22.14 -5.13 11.81
C GLU A 42 21.35 -3.89 11.34
N MET A 43 20.57 -4.03 10.27
CA MET A 43 19.71 -2.96 9.75
C MET A 43 18.51 -2.64 10.67
N HIS A 44 18.07 -3.60 11.49
CA HIS A 44 17.10 -3.42 12.57
C HIS A 44 17.70 -2.68 13.78
N ASN A 45 19.00 -2.88 14.07
CA ASN A 45 19.65 -2.40 15.30
C ASN A 45 20.43 -1.08 15.14
N SER A 46 20.54 -0.52 13.93
CA SER A 46 21.37 0.66 13.67
C SER A 46 20.82 1.97 14.27
N THR A 47 19.53 2.06 14.62
CA THR A 47 18.91 3.34 14.97
C THR A 47 17.93 3.22 16.14
N LYS A 48 18.06 4.14 17.12
CA LYS A 48 17.22 4.17 18.32
C LYS A 48 15.75 4.30 17.94
N VAL A 49 14.98 3.24 18.20
CA VAL A 49 13.51 3.23 18.04
C VAL A 49 12.90 4.28 18.97
N LEU A 50 12.13 5.22 18.39
CA LEU A 50 11.48 6.29 19.13
C LEU A 50 10.07 5.90 19.60
N PHE A 51 9.39 5.08 18.80
CA PHE A 51 8.05 4.63 19.08
C PHE A 51 7.85 3.22 18.53
N SER A 52 7.19 2.38 19.32
CA SER A 52 6.95 0.96 19.01
C SER A 52 5.51 0.64 19.36
N THR A 53 4.77 0.01 18.44
CA THR A 53 3.36 -0.34 18.70
C THR A 53 2.94 -1.62 17.98
N PRO A 54 2.08 -2.47 18.57
CA PRO A 54 1.48 -3.58 17.86
C PRO A 54 0.68 -3.11 16.64
N ALA A 55 0.88 -3.79 15.52
CA ALA A 55 0.24 -3.46 14.24
C ALA A 55 -0.03 -4.73 13.43
N THR A 56 -0.93 -4.62 12.46
CA THR A 56 -1.16 -5.65 11.46
C THR A 56 -0.83 -5.06 10.10
N LEU A 57 0.12 -5.67 9.40
CA LEU A 57 0.39 -5.38 8.00
C LEU A 57 -0.69 -6.07 7.16
N VAL A 58 -1.45 -5.29 6.40
CA VAL A 58 -2.50 -5.82 5.51
C VAL A 58 -1.97 -5.80 4.09
N THR A 59 -2.10 -6.92 3.40
CA THR A 59 -1.77 -7.09 1.98
C THR A 59 -2.96 -7.71 1.28
N LEU A 60 -2.98 -7.66 -0.06
CA LEU A 60 -4.07 -8.19 -0.88
C LEU A 60 -4.43 -9.64 -0.52
N THR A 61 -3.43 -10.48 -0.25
CA THR A 61 -3.60 -11.93 -0.03
C THR A 61 -3.66 -12.33 1.43
N ARG A 62 -3.12 -11.53 2.34
CA ARG A 62 -2.95 -11.90 3.76
C ARG A 62 -2.84 -10.73 4.72
N THR A 63 -3.09 -11.01 5.99
CA THR A 63 -2.85 -10.10 7.12
C THR A 63 -1.78 -10.68 8.03
N ILE A 64 -0.75 -9.90 8.33
CA ILE A 64 0.41 -10.32 9.12
C ILE A 64 0.43 -9.53 10.43
N VAL A 65 0.41 -10.24 11.55
CA VAL A 65 0.45 -9.63 12.89
C VAL A 65 1.90 -9.40 13.31
N GLY A 66 2.16 -8.24 13.90
CA GLY A 66 3.50 -7.86 14.30
C GLY A 66 3.55 -6.55 15.05
N LYS A 67 4.67 -5.88 14.92
CA LYS A 67 4.99 -4.63 15.61
C LYS A 67 5.56 -3.63 14.63
N LEU A 68 5.09 -2.38 14.71
CA LEU A 68 5.60 -1.26 13.95
C LEU A 68 6.51 -0.40 14.83
N ASP A 69 7.78 -0.34 14.44
CA ASP A 69 8.81 0.48 15.04
C ASP A 69 9.07 1.70 14.16
N ILE A 70 9.11 2.88 14.77
CA ILE A 70 9.34 4.16 14.11
C ILE A 70 10.59 4.76 14.73
N SER A 71 11.60 5.01 13.89
CA SER A 71 12.83 5.72 14.23
C SER A 71 12.92 7.04 13.44
N ARG A 72 14.06 7.72 13.51
CA ARG A 72 14.28 8.98 12.79
C ARG A 72 14.55 8.80 11.30
N ASP A 73 14.99 7.61 10.92
CA ASP A 73 15.49 7.25 9.59
C ASP A 73 14.59 6.24 8.88
N ALA A 74 13.81 5.45 9.63
CA ALA A 74 12.97 4.43 9.04
C ALA A 74 11.68 4.15 9.83
N VAL A 75 10.72 3.60 9.10
CA VAL A 75 9.60 2.83 9.65
C VAL A 75 9.90 1.36 9.40
N VAL A 76 9.84 0.54 10.44
CA VAL A 76 10.15 -0.89 10.38
C VAL A 76 8.98 -1.69 10.92
N PHE A 77 8.52 -2.70 10.18
CA PHE A 77 7.52 -3.66 10.66
C PHE A 77 8.19 -5.00 10.88
N VAL A 78 8.01 -5.59 12.06
CA VAL A 78 8.57 -6.89 12.46
C VAL A 78 7.44 -7.85 12.77
N VAL A 79 7.51 -9.06 12.21
CA VAL A 79 6.51 -10.13 12.44
C VAL A 79 6.54 -10.61 13.89
N ASP A 80 5.37 -10.85 14.47
CA ASP A 80 5.24 -11.54 15.76
C ASP A 80 5.48 -13.05 15.59
N ARG A 81 6.59 -13.53 16.14
CA ARG A 81 7.05 -14.93 16.03
C ARG A 81 6.24 -15.92 16.86
N SER A 82 5.41 -15.44 17.79
CA SER A 82 4.58 -16.31 18.63
C SER A 82 3.36 -16.86 17.89
N GLN A 83 2.99 -16.28 16.76
CA GLN A 83 1.83 -16.69 15.97
C GLN A 83 2.17 -17.87 15.06
N GLU A 84 1.31 -18.90 15.07
CA GLU A 84 1.51 -20.13 14.30
C GLU A 84 1.55 -19.87 12.78
N SER A 85 0.86 -18.82 12.33
CA SER A 85 0.89 -18.32 10.94
C SER A 85 2.26 -17.79 10.51
N ALA A 86 3.19 -17.51 11.45
CA ALA A 86 4.50 -16.96 11.15
C ALA A 86 5.50 -17.99 10.58
N LYS A 87 5.21 -19.30 10.68
CA LYS A 87 6.09 -20.37 10.21
C LYS A 87 6.24 -20.42 8.68
N ASP A 88 5.30 -19.83 7.95
CA ASP A 88 5.28 -19.77 6.47
C ASP A 88 5.86 -18.44 5.92
N HIS A 89 6.36 -17.55 6.77
CA HIS A 89 6.84 -16.24 6.35
C HIS A 89 8.34 -16.26 6.03
N ARG A 90 8.69 -16.42 4.75
CA ARG A 90 10.07 -16.23 4.25
C ARG A 90 10.62 -14.83 4.60
N LYS A 91 9.79 -13.78 4.49
CA LYS A 91 10.16 -12.41 4.87
C LYS A 91 9.64 -12.06 6.26
N ARG A 92 10.55 -11.66 7.15
CA ARG A 92 10.27 -11.51 8.60
C ARG A 92 10.18 -10.06 9.08
N PHE A 93 10.58 -9.11 8.25
CA PHE A 93 10.44 -7.69 8.54
C PHE A 93 10.43 -6.89 7.23
N TRP A 94 9.98 -5.65 7.33
CA TRP A 94 9.95 -4.67 6.25
C TRP A 94 10.49 -3.35 6.78
N ARG A 95 11.21 -2.62 5.94
CA ARG A 95 11.80 -1.33 6.27
C ARG A 95 11.48 -0.34 5.15
N TRP A 96 10.99 0.83 5.53
CA TRP A 96 10.77 1.97 4.66
C TRP A 96 11.62 3.13 5.17
N SER A 97 12.46 3.71 4.31
CA SER A 97 13.16 4.95 4.65
C SER A 97 12.13 6.05 4.88
N VAL A 98 12.31 6.88 5.90
CA VAL A 98 11.41 8.03 6.09
C VAL A 98 11.53 9.04 4.95
N GLU A 99 12.67 9.10 4.27
CA GLU A 99 12.92 10.00 3.13
C GLU A 99 12.08 9.63 1.91
N ASP A 100 11.73 8.35 1.76
CA ASP A 100 10.90 7.88 0.66
C ASP A 100 9.42 8.14 0.92
N ILE A 101 8.99 8.37 2.16
CA ILE A 101 7.58 8.51 2.52
C ILE A 101 7.09 9.93 2.19
N VAL A 102 6.16 10.04 1.26
CA VAL A 102 5.63 11.33 0.79
C VAL A 102 4.27 11.67 1.40
N GLU A 103 3.41 10.66 1.61
CA GLU A 103 2.07 10.86 2.16
C GLU A 103 1.69 9.76 3.15
N VAL A 104 0.95 10.14 4.19
CA VAL A 104 0.36 9.21 5.16
C VAL A 104 -1.15 9.42 5.19
N HIS A 105 -1.91 8.42 4.78
CA HIS A 105 -3.35 8.50 4.65
C HIS A 105 -4.06 7.87 5.84
N HIS A 106 -4.98 8.59 6.47
CA HIS A 106 -5.89 7.95 7.42
C HIS A 106 -6.86 7.04 6.67
N MET A 107 -6.97 5.79 7.12
CA MET A 107 -7.75 4.74 6.46
C MET A 107 -8.75 4.09 7.43
N ARG A 108 -9.65 3.28 6.85
CA ARG A 108 -10.53 2.40 7.60
C ARG A 108 -10.09 0.97 7.41
N TYR A 109 -10.19 0.16 8.46
CA TYR A 109 -10.04 -1.28 8.38
C TYR A 109 -11.23 -1.94 9.05
N ARG A 110 -11.94 -2.79 8.31
CA ARG A 110 -13.25 -3.36 8.72
C ARG A 110 -14.23 -2.25 9.16
N LEU A 111 -14.36 -1.24 8.32
CA LEU A 111 -15.23 -0.06 8.51
C LEU A 111 -14.89 0.85 9.72
N GLN A 112 -13.80 0.58 10.44
CA GLN A 112 -13.39 1.37 11.60
C GLN A 112 -12.15 2.21 11.29
N HIS A 113 -12.08 3.43 11.83
CA HIS A 113 -10.95 4.37 11.66
C HIS A 113 -9.71 3.96 12.47
N LYS A 114 -9.19 2.75 12.23
CA LYS A 114 -8.08 2.14 12.97
C LYS A 114 -6.94 1.71 12.04
N ALA A 115 -6.76 2.39 10.92
CA ALA A 115 -5.71 2.11 9.96
C ALA A 115 -5.10 3.39 9.37
N PHE A 116 -3.92 3.25 8.82
CA PHE A 116 -3.34 4.24 7.91
C PHE A 116 -2.55 3.55 6.80
N GLU A 117 -2.34 4.26 5.71
CA GLU A 117 -1.56 3.81 4.56
C GLU A 117 -0.43 4.80 4.29
N ILE A 118 0.77 4.28 4.15
CA ILE A 118 1.97 5.04 3.78
C ILE A 118 2.10 4.98 2.27
N HIS A 119 2.34 6.11 1.61
CA HIS A 119 2.71 6.17 0.19
C HIS A 119 4.13 6.72 0.05
N CYS A 120 4.92 6.07 -0.79
CA CYS A 120 6.30 6.40 -1.05
C CYS A 120 6.48 7.15 -2.38
N SER A 121 7.66 7.75 -2.57
CA SER A 121 8.06 8.51 -3.75
C SER A 121 8.09 7.66 -5.02
N ASP A 122 8.43 6.37 -4.88
CA ASP A 122 8.37 5.33 -5.93
C ASP A 122 6.93 4.83 -6.22
N HIS A 123 5.94 5.49 -5.63
CA HIS A 123 4.52 5.20 -5.70
C HIS A 123 4.10 3.86 -5.07
N THR A 124 4.98 3.13 -4.40
CA THR A 124 4.54 1.99 -3.60
C THR A 124 3.77 2.46 -2.36
N SER A 125 2.87 1.63 -1.87
CA SER A 125 2.20 1.89 -0.60
C SER A 125 2.20 0.70 0.33
N THR A 126 1.94 0.97 1.61
CA THR A 126 1.84 -0.06 2.64
C THR A 126 0.74 0.28 3.63
N PHE A 127 -0.12 -0.70 3.89
CA PHE A 127 -1.30 -0.53 4.73
C PHE A 127 -1.12 -1.17 6.11
N PHE A 128 -1.33 -0.38 7.17
CA PHE A 128 -1.28 -0.84 8.55
C PHE A 128 -2.62 -0.68 9.25
N ALA A 129 -3.07 -1.75 9.90
CA ALA A 129 -4.20 -1.75 10.80
C ALA A 129 -3.75 -1.86 12.27
N PHE A 130 -4.54 -1.29 13.17
CA PHE A 130 -4.26 -1.22 14.60
C PHE A 130 -5.49 -1.64 15.40
N SER A 131 -5.29 -1.91 16.69
CA SER A 131 -6.37 -2.29 17.61
C SER A 131 -7.37 -1.14 17.85
N THR A 132 -6.88 0.10 17.93
CA THR A 132 -7.73 1.28 18.23
C THR A 132 -7.45 2.46 17.30
N LYS A 133 -8.47 3.33 17.15
CA LYS A 133 -8.35 4.61 16.46
C LYS A 133 -7.27 5.52 17.05
N LYS A 134 -7.11 5.51 18.38
CA LYS A 134 -6.12 6.35 19.08
C LYS A 134 -4.70 5.95 18.67
N ILE A 135 -4.39 4.65 18.67
CA ILE A 135 -3.07 4.13 18.26
C ILE A 135 -2.82 4.45 16.79
N ALA A 136 -3.76 4.15 15.90
CA ALA A 136 -3.63 4.42 14.46
C ALA A 136 -3.32 5.90 14.18
N ARG A 137 -4.04 6.83 14.84
CA ARG A 137 -3.82 8.27 14.67
C ARG A 137 -2.47 8.71 15.21
N PHE A 138 -2.07 8.21 16.37
CA PHE A 138 -0.79 8.57 16.98
C PHE A 138 0.38 8.06 16.13
N ALA A 139 0.34 6.81 15.69
CA ALA A 139 1.35 6.22 14.83
C ALA A 139 1.45 6.96 13.48
N ALA A 140 0.32 7.25 12.82
CA ALA A 140 0.31 8.03 11.58
C ALA A 140 0.95 9.42 11.76
N ALA A 141 0.63 10.13 12.85
CA ALA A 141 1.21 11.43 13.15
C ALA A 141 2.73 11.35 13.38
N ARG A 142 3.22 10.28 14.02
CA ARG A 142 4.65 10.04 14.22
C ARG A 142 5.37 9.77 12.90
N VAL A 143 4.85 8.88 12.05
CA VAL A 143 5.42 8.63 10.72
C VAL A 143 5.48 9.93 9.92
N THR A 144 4.37 10.66 9.87
CA THR A 144 4.27 11.95 9.15
C THR A 144 5.35 12.93 9.61
N ALA A 145 5.52 13.07 10.93
CA ALA A 145 6.49 14.00 11.50
C ALA A 145 7.95 13.61 11.21
N MET A 146 8.27 12.31 11.20
CA MET A 146 9.64 11.85 10.90
C MET A 146 9.98 11.93 9.42
N ALA A 147 9.01 11.65 8.55
CA ALA A 147 9.16 11.71 7.10
C ALA A 147 9.01 13.12 6.52
N ASN A 148 8.58 14.11 7.31
CA ASN A 148 8.11 15.40 6.80
C ASN A 148 7.05 15.22 5.68
N ALA A 149 6.23 14.19 5.81
CA ALA A 149 5.24 13.79 4.82
C ALA A 149 3.93 14.58 4.97
N VAL A 150 3.05 14.50 3.97
CA VAL A 150 1.71 15.09 4.05
C VAL A 150 0.75 14.12 4.75
N LEU A 151 0.14 14.56 5.85
CA LEU A 151 -0.93 13.79 6.52
C LEU A 151 -2.28 14.00 5.83
N MET A 152 -2.71 12.98 5.09
CA MET A 152 -3.96 12.94 4.37
C MET A 152 -5.12 12.51 5.29
N ASN A 153 -5.56 13.46 6.11
CA ASN A 153 -6.79 13.36 6.91
C ASN A 153 -8.05 13.65 6.07
N ARG A 154 -9.26 13.56 6.67
CA ARG A 154 -10.53 13.78 5.95
C ARG A 154 -10.59 15.13 5.23
N ARG A 155 -10.12 16.21 5.86
CA ARG A 155 -10.15 17.56 5.29
C ARG A 155 -9.14 17.67 4.15
N ALA A 156 -7.90 17.24 4.36
CA ALA A 156 -6.86 17.24 3.34
C ALA A 156 -7.26 16.42 2.10
N LYS A 157 -7.88 15.26 2.29
CA LYS A 157 -8.44 14.43 1.21
C LYS A 157 -9.53 15.15 0.43
N ALA A 158 -10.44 15.87 1.10
CA ALA A 158 -11.49 16.65 0.42
C ALA A 158 -10.91 17.81 -0.40
N GLU A 159 -9.94 18.54 0.14
CA GLU A 159 -9.25 19.63 -0.57
C GLU A 159 -8.46 19.09 -1.79
N ALA A 160 -7.82 17.93 -1.64
CA ALA A 160 -7.10 17.27 -2.74
C ALA A 160 -8.05 16.73 -3.83
N ALA A 161 -9.23 16.25 -3.47
CA ALA A 161 -10.27 15.84 -4.41
C ALA A 161 -10.76 17.03 -5.25
N GLU A 162 -11.03 18.18 -4.64
CA GLU A 162 -11.43 19.39 -5.37
C GLU A 162 -10.31 19.89 -6.29
N ARG A 163 -9.04 19.87 -5.86
CA ARG A 163 -7.91 20.19 -6.75
C ARG A 163 -7.82 19.24 -7.95
N SER A 164 -7.98 17.94 -7.72
CA SER A 164 -7.93 16.93 -8.79
C SER A 164 -9.07 17.11 -9.79
N LYS A 165 -10.26 17.49 -9.31
CA LYS A 165 -11.42 17.82 -10.14
C LYS A 165 -11.18 19.02 -11.04
N GLU A 166 -10.53 20.08 -10.54
CA GLU A 166 -10.21 21.24 -11.38
C GLU A 166 -9.13 20.94 -12.42
N LEU A 167 -8.12 20.12 -12.10
CA LEU A 167 -7.15 19.63 -13.08
C LEU A 167 -7.82 18.77 -14.16
N TRP A 168 -8.73 17.88 -13.76
CA TRP A 168 -9.49 17.03 -14.69
C TRP A 168 -10.38 17.86 -15.63
N LYS A 169 -11.09 18.87 -15.11
CA LYS A 169 -11.88 19.81 -15.93
C LYS A 169 -11.04 20.54 -16.97
N ARG A 170 -9.80 20.92 -16.61
CA ARG A 170 -8.83 21.56 -17.51
C ARG A 170 -8.13 20.60 -18.47
N ARG A 171 -8.44 19.30 -18.40
CA ARG A 171 -7.77 18.23 -19.17
C ARG A 171 -6.27 18.09 -18.85
N GLU A 172 -5.82 18.60 -17.71
CA GLU A 172 -4.46 18.42 -17.19
C GLU A 172 -4.31 17.09 -16.44
N LEU A 173 -5.42 16.41 -16.19
CA LEU A 173 -5.50 15.09 -15.56
C LEU A 173 -6.40 14.16 -16.38
N GLY A 174 -5.93 12.95 -16.67
CA GLY A 174 -6.72 11.93 -17.36
C GLY A 174 -7.90 11.46 -16.51
N THR A 175 -8.98 10.99 -17.15
CA THR A 175 -10.16 10.47 -16.44
C THR A 175 -9.82 9.28 -15.55
N PHE A 176 -8.95 8.37 -16.00
CA PHE A 176 -8.49 7.24 -15.20
C PHE A 176 -7.78 7.71 -13.92
N ASP A 177 -6.81 8.62 -14.05
CA ASP A 177 -6.05 9.17 -12.91
C ASP A 177 -6.96 9.95 -11.96
N TYR A 178 -7.92 10.70 -12.49
CA TYR A 178 -8.92 11.39 -11.67
C TYR A 178 -9.78 10.42 -10.87
N LEU A 179 -10.28 9.34 -11.50
CA LEU A 179 -11.03 8.30 -10.79
C LEU A 179 -10.16 7.58 -9.76
N MET A 180 -8.89 7.33 -10.07
CA MET A 180 -7.94 6.75 -9.10
C MET A 180 -7.76 7.67 -7.89
N ALA A 181 -7.57 8.97 -8.13
CA ALA A 181 -7.49 9.98 -7.08
C ALA A 181 -8.73 9.96 -6.16
N LEU A 182 -9.93 9.95 -6.76
CA LEU A 182 -11.18 9.90 -6.00
C LEU A 182 -11.28 8.62 -5.15
N ASN A 183 -10.89 7.46 -5.69
CA ASN A 183 -10.85 6.22 -4.95
C ASN A 183 -9.92 6.32 -3.72
N THR A 184 -8.69 6.80 -3.90
CA THR A 184 -7.71 6.99 -2.81
C THR A 184 -8.24 7.96 -1.75
N TYR A 185 -8.82 9.09 -2.15
CA TYR A 185 -9.37 10.09 -1.23
C TYR A 185 -10.66 9.62 -0.52
N ALA A 186 -11.41 8.70 -1.12
CA ALA A 186 -12.53 8.02 -0.46
C ALA A 186 -12.05 6.99 0.59
N GLY A 187 -10.75 6.67 0.62
CA GLY A 187 -10.16 5.69 1.51
C GLY A 187 -10.18 4.27 0.97
N ARG A 188 -10.28 4.11 -0.36
CA ARG A 188 -10.08 2.82 -1.04
C ARG A 188 -8.58 2.55 -1.22
N THR A 189 -8.21 1.28 -1.26
CA THR A 189 -6.80 0.84 -1.29
C THR A 189 -6.67 -0.48 -2.02
N LEU A 190 -5.51 -0.73 -2.63
CA LEU A 190 -5.20 -2.00 -3.29
C LEU A 190 -4.91 -3.13 -2.30
N HIS A 191 -4.69 -2.82 -1.01
CA HIS A 191 -4.29 -3.80 -0.01
C HIS A 191 -5.47 -4.54 0.66
N ASP A 192 -6.70 -4.00 0.56
CA ASP A 192 -7.89 -4.56 1.20
C ASP A 192 -8.99 -4.75 0.15
N LEU A 193 -9.27 -6.01 -0.20
CA LEU A 193 -10.30 -6.39 -1.17
C LEU A 193 -11.69 -5.83 -0.84
N SER A 194 -12.02 -5.67 0.45
CA SER A 194 -13.32 -5.12 0.86
C SER A 194 -13.48 -3.63 0.56
N GLN A 195 -12.36 -2.95 0.26
CA GLN A 195 -12.28 -1.51 0.00
C GLN A 195 -11.48 -1.23 -1.30
N TYR A 196 -11.47 -2.17 -2.23
CA TYR A 196 -10.74 -2.04 -3.49
C TYR A 196 -11.25 -0.84 -4.32
N PRO A 197 -10.41 -0.17 -5.13
CA PRO A 197 -10.86 0.87 -6.06
C PRO A 197 -12.02 0.40 -6.95
N VAL A 198 -13.01 1.28 -7.18
CA VAL A 198 -14.10 1.03 -8.13
C VAL A 198 -13.99 1.91 -9.35
N PHE A 199 -14.37 1.34 -10.48
CA PHE A 199 -14.50 2.01 -11.75
C PHE A 199 -15.88 1.69 -12.33
N PRO A 200 -16.51 2.64 -13.03
CA PRO A 200 -17.78 2.38 -13.67
C PRO A 200 -17.58 1.46 -14.87
N TRP A 201 -18.55 0.60 -15.14
CA TRP A 201 -18.70 -0.01 -16.45
C TRP A 201 -18.99 1.10 -17.47
N VAL A 202 -18.20 1.15 -18.54
CA VAL A 202 -18.29 2.20 -19.56
C VAL A 202 -19.04 1.68 -20.78
N LEU A 203 -18.64 0.52 -21.30
CA LEU A 203 -19.32 -0.13 -22.42
C LEU A 203 -20.43 -1.06 -21.89
N LYS A 204 -21.47 -1.24 -22.69
CA LYS A 204 -22.57 -2.18 -22.40
C LYS A 204 -22.72 -3.27 -23.45
N ASP A 205 -22.18 -3.08 -24.65
CA ASP A 205 -22.12 -4.12 -25.68
C ASP A 205 -20.84 -4.94 -25.51
N TYR A 206 -21.00 -6.25 -25.28
CA TYR A 206 -19.92 -7.24 -25.18
C TYR A 206 -20.19 -8.46 -26.07
N THR A 207 -21.14 -8.34 -27.00
CA THR A 207 -21.59 -9.45 -27.86
C THR A 207 -21.25 -9.24 -29.33
N SER A 208 -21.17 -7.99 -29.77
CA SER A 208 -20.80 -7.67 -31.16
C SER A 208 -19.32 -7.96 -31.42
N ASP A 209 -19.02 -8.48 -32.62
CA ASP A 209 -17.64 -8.73 -33.05
C ASP A 209 -16.81 -7.43 -33.18
N THR A 210 -17.49 -6.32 -33.45
CA THR A 210 -16.89 -4.98 -33.54
C THR A 210 -17.78 -3.95 -32.85
N ILE A 211 -17.16 -2.94 -32.23
CA ILE A 211 -17.86 -1.83 -31.54
C ILE A 211 -17.52 -0.51 -32.22
N ASP A 212 -18.54 0.26 -32.58
CA ASP A 212 -18.38 1.66 -32.99
C ASP A 212 -18.41 2.57 -31.77
N LEU A 213 -17.26 3.20 -31.46
CA LEU A 213 -17.13 4.11 -30.33
C LEU A 213 -17.80 5.48 -30.57
N ASN A 214 -18.26 5.77 -31.79
CA ASN A 214 -19.04 6.97 -32.06
C ASN A 214 -20.53 6.78 -31.80
N ASP A 215 -21.00 5.53 -31.69
CA ASP A 215 -22.38 5.22 -31.37
C ASP A 215 -22.65 5.45 -29.87
N PRO A 216 -23.47 6.45 -29.48
CA PRO A 216 -23.77 6.71 -28.07
C PRO A 216 -24.50 5.52 -27.39
N THR A 217 -25.11 4.62 -28.17
CA THR A 217 -25.86 3.49 -27.62
C THR A 217 -24.96 2.41 -27.03
N VAL A 218 -23.68 2.31 -27.41
CA VAL A 218 -22.76 1.29 -26.86
C VAL A 218 -22.30 1.60 -25.43
N TYR A 219 -22.54 2.83 -24.96
CA TYR A 219 -22.13 3.30 -23.65
C TYR A 219 -23.21 3.08 -22.59
N ARG A 220 -22.77 2.78 -21.36
CA ARG A 220 -23.62 2.72 -20.18
C ARG A 220 -24.06 4.12 -19.78
N ASP A 221 -25.32 4.26 -19.38
CA ASP A 221 -25.82 5.47 -18.74
C ASP A 221 -25.15 5.67 -17.37
N LEU A 222 -24.21 6.62 -17.30
CA LEU A 222 -23.45 6.93 -16.09
C LEU A 222 -24.25 7.70 -15.03
N SER A 223 -25.47 8.17 -15.35
CA SER A 223 -26.34 8.82 -14.38
C SER A 223 -27.00 7.83 -13.41
N ARG A 224 -26.94 6.53 -13.73
CA ARG A 224 -27.57 5.45 -12.96
C ARG A 224 -26.52 4.53 -12.31
N PRO A 225 -26.85 3.88 -11.17
CA PRO A 225 -26.04 2.83 -10.58
C PRO A 225 -25.75 1.67 -11.55
#